data_AF-A0A9P0DY25-F1
#
_entry.id   AF-A0A9P0DY25-F1
#
_cell.length_a   1.000
_cell.length_b   1.000
_cell.length_c   1.000
_cell.angle_alpha   90.00
_cell.angle_beta   90.00
_cell.angle_gamma   90.00
#
_symmetry.space_group_name_H-M   'P 1'
#
loop_
_entity.id
_entity.type
_entity.pdbx_description
1 polymer ?
#
loop_
_entity_poly.entity_id
_entity_poly.type
_entity_poly.pdbx_seq_one_letter_code
_entity_poly.pdbx_strand_id
1 'polypeptide(L)'
;MFYFKAIFLIYVIQHSFCQKDNHFIVGRSTMVHLFEWKWKDIAEECENFLGPKGFAGVQISPPTENQIIRIARANRPWWERYQPVSYQFISRSGTEDELIDMIQRCNNVGVRIYVDVLMNGMAQKAGKAMGGNSAYPSIMFYPAVTYISDEFNKPCTVNNYNDANNVRNCQLVGLPDLNQSLYSVRKKLLQYIDRLLELGVAGIRVDAAKHMWPSDLKYIYDNAKNLSTQHGFAEGTRPYIYQEVPDLGGEAVSKFEYVDIGDVLEFNFGVQLGNIIQGNQPLHILKDWGSPPWYLVKAQDGVVFIDNHDNQRLEDTRILSFKKPKLYRAANSFMLAHPFFTPRLMSSFLFEDHDQGPPADENDDIISPVQQDVILISRIQSRWIMQQWMGM
;
A
#
# COMPACT_ATOMS: atom_id res chain seq x y z
N MET A 1 46.81 -12.52 7.16
CA MET A 1 45.60 -12.93 6.40
C MET A 1 44.31 -12.68 7.22
N PHE A 2 44.14 -11.48 7.80
CA PHE A 2 43.03 -11.17 8.72
C PHE A 2 42.28 -9.84 8.41
N TYR A 3 42.58 -9.16 7.31
CA TYR A 3 41.94 -7.88 6.95
C TYR A 3 40.78 -8.00 5.94
N PHE A 4 40.53 -9.19 5.36
CA PHE A 4 39.50 -9.36 4.32
C PHE A 4 38.10 -9.75 4.83
N LYS A 5 37.95 -10.13 6.11
CA LYS A 5 36.64 -10.53 6.67
C LYS A 5 35.83 -9.39 7.30
N ALA A 6 36.47 -8.28 7.70
CA ALA A 6 35.79 -7.15 8.34
C ALA A 6 35.04 -6.26 7.33
N ILE A 7 35.54 -6.14 6.09
CA ILE A 7 34.93 -5.30 5.05
C ILE A 7 33.61 -5.90 4.55
N PHE A 8 33.52 -7.23 4.47
CA PHE A 8 32.29 -7.91 4.04
C PHE A 8 31.16 -7.79 5.08
N LEU A 9 31.49 -7.73 6.38
CA LEU A 9 30.50 -7.58 7.45
C LEU A 9 29.92 -6.17 7.52
N ILE A 10 30.72 -5.13 7.21
CA ILE A 10 30.26 -3.73 7.18
C ILE A 10 29.36 -3.47 5.97
N TYR A 11 29.63 -4.10 4.82
CA TYR A 11 28.80 -3.96 3.61
C TYR A 11 27.40 -4.56 3.77
N VAL A 12 27.29 -5.71 4.46
CA VAL A 12 26.01 -6.39 4.70
C VAL A 12 25.12 -5.62 5.69
N ILE A 13 25.70 -4.93 6.67
CA ILE A 13 24.93 -4.14 7.66
C ILE A 13 24.36 -2.84 7.05
N GLN A 14 25.02 -2.23 6.07
CA GLN A 14 24.49 -1.03 5.39
C GLN A 14 23.28 -1.33 4.48
N HIS A 15 23.15 -2.54 3.93
CA HIS A 15 22.09 -2.85 2.97
C HIS A 15 20.70 -2.97 3.61
N SER A 16 20.61 -3.54 4.82
CA SER A 16 19.31 -3.71 5.51
C SER A 16 18.72 -2.41 6.06
N PHE A 17 19.53 -1.39 6.37
CA PHE A 17 19.02 -0.11 6.87
C PHE A 17 18.50 0.81 5.77
N CYS A 18 18.93 0.62 4.51
CA CYS A 18 18.62 1.58 3.45
C CYS A 18 17.19 1.45 2.89
N GLN A 19 16.55 0.28 3.03
CA GLN A 19 15.16 0.04 2.57
C GLN A 19 14.08 0.65 3.51
N LYS A 20 14.49 1.26 4.63
CA LYS A 20 13.59 1.90 5.61
C LYS A 20 13.60 3.42 5.58
N ASP A 21 14.47 4.03 4.78
CA ASP A 21 14.43 5.47 4.56
C ASP A 21 13.20 5.79 3.70
N ASN A 22 12.29 6.62 4.22
CA ASN A 22 11.07 7.01 3.51
C ASN A 22 11.32 8.11 2.47
N HIS A 23 12.49 8.74 2.44
CA HIS A 23 12.87 9.80 1.50
C HIS A 23 12.01 11.06 1.57
N PHE A 24 11.39 11.31 2.73
CA PHE A 24 10.70 12.56 3.00
C PHE A 24 11.67 13.75 2.94
N ILE A 25 11.26 14.82 2.28
CA ILE A 25 12.04 16.07 2.30
C ILE A 25 11.97 16.68 3.70
N VAL A 26 13.11 17.22 4.15
CA VAL A 26 13.23 17.88 5.46
C VAL A 26 12.12 18.92 5.65
N GLY A 27 11.48 18.90 6.82
CA GLY A 27 10.36 19.79 7.15
C GLY A 27 9.00 19.30 6.64
N ARG A 28 8.94 18.10 6.05
CA ARG A 28 7.69 17.43 5.69
C ARG A 28 7.49 16.16 6.49
N SER A 29 6.23 15.78 6.66
CA SER A 29 5.88 14.53 7.31
C SER A 29 4.58 13.98 6.70
N THR A 30 4.24 12.76 7.06
CA THR A 30 2.96 12.13 6.73
C THR A 30 2.80 11.79 5.26
N MET A 31 2.42 10.54 5.01
CA MET A 31 1.95 10.11 3.69
C MET A 31 0.42 10.02 3.68
N VAL A 32 -0.19 10.22 2.51
CA VAL A 32 -1.64 10.09 2.33
C VAL A 32 -1.93 8.98 1.33
N HIS A 33 -2.82 8.05 1.67
CA HIS A 33 -3.34 7.09 0.70
C HIS A 33 -4.50 7.73 -0.07
N LEU A 34 -4.23 8.24 -1.28
CA LEU A 34 -5.24 8.79 -2.20
C LEU A 34 -5.94 7.64 -2.94
N PHE A 35 -6.77 6.89 -2.21
CA PHE A 35 -7.35 5.63 -2.65
C PHE A 35 -8.33 5.83 -3.82
N GLU A 36 -8.10 5.13 -4.94
CA GLU A 36 -8.85 5.21 -6.21
C GLU A 36 -8.75 6.56 -6.96
N TRP A 37 -7.90 7.51 -6.54
CA TRP A 37 -7.76 8.78 -7.26
C TRP A 37 -7.13 8.60 -8.65
N LYS A 38 -7.50 9.44 -9.62
CA LYS A 38 -6.84 9.47 -10.93
C LYS A 38 -5.48 10.15 -10.83
N TRP A 39 -4.57 9.78 -11.72
CA TRP A 39 -3.19 10.31 -11.70
C TRP A 39 -3.14 11.82 -11.91
N LYS A 40 -3.96 12.35 -12.81
CA LYS A 40 -4.09 13.80 -13.02
C LYS A 40 -4.55 14.53 -11.74
N ASP A 41 -5.55 13.98 -11.05
CA ASP A 41 -6.08 14.58 -9.82
C ASP A 41 -5.03 14.55 -8.70
N ILE A 42 -4.24 13.47 -8.60
CA ILE A 42 -3.12 13.36 -7.65
C ILE A 42 -2.04 14.41 -7.95
N ALA A 43 -1.70 14.61 -9.22
CA ALA A 43 -0.70 15.60 -9.63
C ALA A 43 -1.11 17.02 -9.21
N GLU A 44 -2.37 17.39 -9.45
CA GLU A 44 -2.93 18.67 -9.01
C GLU A 44 -2.97 18.79 -7.49
N GLU A 45 -3.36 17.73 -6.77
CA GLU A 45 -3.41 17.69 -5.31
C GLU A 45 -2.02 17.85 -4.68
N CYS A 46 -0.98 17.26 -5.29
CA CYS A 46 0.42 17.45 -4.90
C CYS A 46 0.82 18.93 -4.94
N GLU A 47 0.48 19.64 -6.01
CA GLU A 47 0.87 21.03 -6.24
C GLU A 47 0.03 22.02 -5.43
N ASN A 48 -1.28 21.80 -5.39
CA ASN A 48 -2.23 22.77 -4.85
C ASN A 48 -2.44 22.63 -3.34
N PHE A 49 -2.23 21.44 -2.79
CA PHE A 49 -2.55 21.17 -1.39
C PHE A 49 -1.41 20.47 -0.64
N LEU A 50 -1.01 19.27 -1.04
CA LEU A 50 -0.09 18.43 -0.25
C LEU A 50 1.27 19.08 -0.07
N GLY A 51 1.89 19.54 -1.16
CA GLY A 51 3.16 20.26 -1.12
C GLY A 51 3.11 21.50 -0.24
N PRO A 52 2.17 22.46 -0.49
CA PRO A 52 2.00 23.66 0.33
C PRO A 52 1.68 23.38 1.82
N LYS A 53 1.04 22.26 2.13
CA LYS A 53 0.69 21.86 3.51
C LYS A 53 1.74 20.98 4.20
N GLY A 54 2.88 20.73 3.55
CA GLY A 54 3.99 20.00 4.16
C GLY A 54 3.79 18.48 4.24
N PHE A 55 2.85 17.92 3.47
CA PHE A 55 2.75 16.48 3.32
C PHE A 55 3.95 15.94 2.56
N ALA A 56 4.45 14.79 3.00
CA ALA A 56 5.69 14.24 2.47
C ALA A 56 5.50 13.26 1.31
N GLY A 57 4.34 12.61 1.21
CA GLY A 57 4.09 11.71 0.09
C GLY A 57 2.67 11.18 -0.06
N VAL A 58 2.48 10.41 -1.13
CA VAL A 58 1.21 9.81 -1.53
C VAL A 58 1.43 8.33 -1.77
N GLN A 59 0.63 7.49 -1.12
CA GLN A 59 0.41 6.13 -1.58
C GLN A 59 -0.69 6.15 -2.64
N ILE A 60 -0.41 5.56 -3.81
CA ILE A 60 -1.39 5.38 -4.88
C ILE A 60 -1.94 3.95 -4.90
N SER A 61 -3.16 3.78 -5.39
CA SER A 61 -3.71 2.45 -5.69
C SER A 61 -2.90 1.73 -6.78
N PRO A 62 -3.02 0.39 -6.92
CA PRO A 62 -2.24 -0.36 -7.90
C PRO A 62 -2.36 0.24 -9.31
N PRO A 63 -1.22 0.54 -9.98
CA PRO A 63 -1.20 1.11 -11.33
C PRO A 63 -1.24 0.04 -12.42
N THR A 64 -1.10 -1.23 -12.05
CA THR A 64 -1.10 -2.38 -12.96
C THR A 64 -2.44 -2.58 -13.62
N GLU A 65 -2.41 -3.09 -14.85
CA GLU A 65 -3.58 -3.63 -15.52
C GLU A 65 -4.25 -4.70 -14.67
N ASN A 66 -5.52 -4.45 -14.36
CA ASN A 66 -6.36 -5.35 -13.60
C ASN A 66 -7.55 -5.83 -14.42
N GLN A 67 -8.18 -6.89 -13.92
CA GLN A 67 -9.43 -7.39 -14.48
C GLN A 67 -10.58 -6.40 -14.24
N ILE A 68 -11.41 -6.18 -15.25
CA ILE A 68 -12.67 -5.44 -15.13
C ILE A 68 -13.71 -6.38 -14.51
N ILE A 69 -14.15 -6.08 -13.29
CA ILE A 69 -15.10 -6.92 -12.57
C ILE A 69 -16.43 -6.20 -12.44
N ARG A 70 -17.51 -6.93 -12.74
CA ARG A 70 -18.87 -6.43 -12.56
C ARG A 70 -19.64 -7.27 -11.56
N ILE A 71 -20.14 -6.65 -10.50
CA ILE A 71 -21.03 -7.28 -9.52
C ILE A 71 -22.31 -6.49 -9.33
N ALA A 72 -23.41 -7.18 -9.03
CA ALA A 72 -24.75 -6.59 -8.97
C ALA A 72 -24.88 -5.39 -8.01
N ARG A 73 -24.12 -5.38 -6.90
CA ARG A 73 -24.24 -4.37 -5.84
C ARG A 73 -23.29 -3.18 -5.95
N ALA A 74 -22.22 -3.31 -6.74
CA ALA A 74 -21.13 -2.32 -6.77
C ALA A 74 -20.69 -1.91 -8.18
N ASN A 75 -21.37 -2.41 -9.23
CA ASN A 75 -20.90 -2.41 -10.61
C ASN A 75 -19.40 -2.75 -10.69
N ARG A 76 -18.51 -1.75 -10.65
CA ARG A 76 -17.05 -1.90 -10.62
C ARG A 76 -16.46 -1.80 -9.20
N PRO A 77 -16.30 -2.92 -8.46
CA PRO A 77 -15.86 -2.86 -7.08
C PRO A 77 -14.43 -2.31 -6.94
N TRP A 78 -14.05 -1.78 -5.78
CA TRP A 78 -12.69 -1.24 -5.57
C TRP A 78 -11.61 -2.34 -5.62
N TRP A 79 -11.94 -3.53 -5.11
CA TRP A 79 -10.99 -4.64 -5.00
C TRP A 79 -10.62 -5.28 -6.34
N GLU A 80 -11.25 -4.87 -7.45
CA GLU A 80 -10.86 -5.33 -8.77
C GLU A 80 -9.39 -4.95 -9.11
N ARG A 81 -8.87 -3.88 -8.51
CA ARG A 81 -7.47 -3.45 -8.67
C ARG A 81 -6.47 -4.47 -8.15
N TYR A 82 -6.86 -5.26 -7.15
CA TYR A 82 -6.03 -6.27 -6.48
C TYR A 82 -6.03 -7.61 -7.24
N GLN A 83 -6.39 -7.59 -8.52
CA GLN A 83 -6.44 -8.75 -9.42
C GLN A 83 -5.68 -8.43 -10.71
N PRO A 84 -4.34 -8.45 -10.67
CA PRO A 84 -3.53 -8.05 -11.80
C PRO A 84 -3.64 -9.08 -12.92
N VAL A 85 -3.77 -8.58 -14.14
CA VAL A 85 -3.73 -9.37 -15.38
C VAL A 85 -2.37 -9.24 -16.05
N SER A 86 -1.79 -8.05 -15.99
CA SER A 86 -0.42 -7.80 -16.42
C SER A 86 0.26 -6.72 -15.57
N TYR A 87 1.53 -6.43 -15.89
CA TYR A 87 2.30 -5.36 -15.30
C TYR A 87 2.35 -4.09 -16.18
N GLN A 88 1.47 -3.98 -17.18
CA GLN A 88 1.29 -2.71 -17.91
C GLN A 88 0.70 -1.65 -16.98
N PHE A 89 1.15 -0.40 -17.09
CA PHE A 89 0.61 0.70 -16.30
C PHE A 89 -0.63 1.29 -16.97
N ILE A 90 -1.76 0.66 -16.72
CA ILE A 90 -3.07 1.12 -17.19
C ILE A 90 -4.13 0.66 -16.20
N SER A 91 -4.88 1.61 -15.65
CA SER A 91 -5.97 1.30 -14.71
C SER A 91 -7.09 2.33 -14.82
N ARG A 92 -8.12 2.21 -13.99
CA ARG A 92 -9.19 3.23 -13.90
C ARG A 92 -8.68 4.63 -13.52
N SER A 93 -7.46 4.74 -12.99
CA SER A 93 -6.87 6.04 -12.69
C SER A 93 -6.35 6.77 -13.96
N GLY A 94 -6.26 6.12 -15.15
CA GLY A 94 -5.61 6.65 -16.36
C GLY A 94 -4.56 5.75 -17.09
N THR A 95 -3.61 6.37 -17.80
CA THR A 95 -2.57 5.71 -18.63
C THR A 95 -1.15 5.81 -18.05
N GLU A 96 -0.17 5.12 -18.67
CA GLU A 96 1.25 5.23 -18.30
C GLU A 96 1.78 6.67 -18.40
N ASP A 97 1.41 7.40 -19.45
CA ASP A 97 1.83 8.80 -19.60
C ASP A 97 1.29 9.69 -18.46
N GLU A 98 0.07 9.45 -18.02
CA GLU A 98 -0.54 10.18 -16.90
C GLU A 98 0.09 9.79 -15.56
N LEU A 99 0.49 8.52 -15.39
CA LEU A 99 1.27 8.07 -14.24
C LEU A 99 2.65 8.77 -14.20
N ILE A 100 3.33 8.87 -15.34
CA ILE A 100 4.63 9.53 -15.47
C ILE A 100 4.51 11.03 -15.13
N ASP A 101 3.53 11.73 -15.70
CA ASP A 101 3.26 13.15 -15.41
C ASP A 101 3.03 13.38 -13.92
N MET A 102 2.19 12.55 -13.28
CA MET A 102 1.90 12.63 -11.85
C MET A 102 3.17 12.44 -11.00
N ILE A 103 3.98 11.42 -11.28
CA ILE A 103 5.21 11.17 -10.52
C ILE A 103 6.18 12.34 -10.65
N GLN A 104 6.33 12.90 -11.86
CA GLN A 104 7.22 14.04 -12.11
C GLN A 104 6.75 15.28 -11.36
N ARG A 105 5.47 15.66 -11.51
CA ARG A 105 4.89 16.85 -10.87
C ARG A 105 4.93 16.77 -9.35
N CYS A 106 4.53 15.64 -8.77
CA CYS A 106 4.59 15.44 -7.33
C CYS A 106 6.04 15.53 -6.79
N ASN A 107 7.01 14.88 -7.44
CA ASN A 107 8.41 14.97 -7.03
C ASN A 107 8.96 16.41 -7.12
N ASN A 108 8.59 17.18 -8.16
CA ASN A 108 9.02 18.57 -8.33
C ASN A 108 8.55 19.49 -7.20
N VAL A 109 7.38 19.22 -6.63
CA VAL A 109 6.88 19.93 -5.45
C VAL A 109 7.21 19.21 -4.15
N GLY A 110 8.11 18.23 -4.16
CA GLY A 110 8.65 17.54 -3.00
C GLY A 110 7.71 16.52 -2.32
N VAL A 111 6.67 16.07 -3.02
CA VAL A 111 5.74 15.05 -2.54
C VAL A 111 6.14 13.72 -3.18
N ARG A 112 6.58 12.75 -2.37
CA ARG A 112 7.05 11.44 -2.84
C ARG A 112 5.88 10.53 -3.21
N ILE A 113 6.06 9.69 -4.23
CA ILE A 113 5.08 8.68 -4.62
C ILE A 113 5.50 7.30 -4.12
N TYR A 114 4.56 6.60 -3.49
CA TYR A 114 4.66 5.20 -3.11
C TYR A 114 3.59 4.39 -3.82
N VAL A 115 3.99 3.27 -4.41
CA VAL A 115 3.10 2.46 -5.24
C VAL A 115 2.65 1.22 -4.49
N ASP A 116 1.35 0.93 -4.53
CA ASP A 116 0.81 -0.35 -4.10
C ASP A 116 1.15 -1.46 -5.11
N VAL A 117 1.99 -2.41 -4.68
CA VAL A 117 2.62 -3.42 -5.53
C VAL A 117 2.09 -4.81 -5.19
N LEU A 118 1.48 -5.43 -6.19
CA LEU A 118 0.87 -6.75 -6.13
C LEU A 118 1.86 -7.82 -6.60
N MET A 119 2.36 -8.63 -5.66
CA MET A 119 3.34 -9.69 -5.96
C MET A 119 2.92 -11.08 -5.49
N ASN A 120 1.83 -11.17 -4.72
CA ASN A 120 1.36 -12.44 -4.18
C ASN A 120 0.66 -13.30 -5.24
N GLY A 121 -0.31 -12.70 -5.94
CA GLY A 121 -1.16 -13.46 -6.86
C GLY A 121 -1.65 -12.66 -8.05
N MET A 122 -2.34 -13.37 -8.94
CA MET A 122 -2.89 -12.84 -10.20
C MET A 122 -4.42 -12.89 -10.21
N ALA A 123 -5.05 -12.30 -11.23
CA ALA A 123 -6.51 -12.28 -11.36
C ALA A 123 -7.13 -13.69 -11.37
N GLN A 124 -8.19 -13.93 -10.60
CA GLN A 124 -8.80 -15.27 -10.47
C GLN A 124 -9.87 -15.59 -11.51
N LYS A 125 -10.33 -14.60 -12.30
CA LYS A 125 -11.38 -14.80 -13.30
C LYS A 125 -10.88 -14.41 -14.69
N ALA A 126 -11.37 -15.11 -15.71
CA ALA A 126 -11.22 -14.65 -17.09
C ALA A 126 -12.18 -13.49 -17.34
N GLY A 127 -11.84 -12.59 -18.25
CA GLY A 127 -12.69 -11.45 -18.61
C GLY A 127 -11.91 -10.35 -19.31
N LYS A 128 -12.61 -9.23 -19.56
CA LYS A 128 -11.98 -8.02 -20.08
C LYS A 128 -11.02 -7.45 -19.03
N ALA A 129 -9.82 -7.08 -19.45
CA ALA A 129 -8.85 -6.34 -18.63
C ALA A 129 -8.77 -4.88 -19.09
N MET A 130 -8.30 -3.99 -18.21
CA MET A 130 -8.21 -2.55 -18.48
C MET A 130 -7.34 -2.22 -19.72
N GLY A 131 -6.24 -2.94 -19.92
CA GLY A 131 -5.31 -2.79 -21.05
C GLY A 131 -5.62 -3.70 -22.23
N GLY A 132 -6.74 -4.44 -22.18
CA GLY A 132 -7.16 -5.34 -23.26
C GLY A 132 -6.41 -6.67 -23.32
N ASN A 133 -5.50 -6.97 -22.38
CA ASN A 133 -4.83 -8.25 -22.34
C ASN A 133 -5.77 -9.37 -21.88
N SER A 134 -5.48 -10.59 -22.35
CA SER A 134 -6.22 -11.78 -21.95
C SER A 134 -5.56 -12.43 -20.73
N ALA A 135 -6.38 -13.05 -19.88
CA ALA A 135 -5.95 -13.93 -18.79
C ALA A 135 -6.75 -15.23 -18.82
N TYR A 136 -6.11 -16.34 -18.48
CA TYR A 136 -6.71 -17.67 -18.41
C TYR A 136 -6.44 -18.31 -17.03
N PRO A 137 -7.10 -17.85 -15.96
CA PRO A 137 -6.77 -18.28 -14.60
C PRO A 137 -7.02 -19.76 -14.31
N SER A 138 -7.95 -20.40 -15.03
CA SER A 138 -8.25 -21.84 -14.88
C SER A 138 -7.07 -22.75 -15.20
N ILE A 139 -6.13 -22.26 -16.02
CA ILE A 139 -4.87 -22.93 -16.37
C ILE A 139 -3.65 -22.11 -15.92
N MET A 140 -3.86 -21.10 -15.06
CA MET A 140 -2.84 -20.20 -14.53
C MET A 140 -1.91 -19.63 -15.62
N PHE A 141 -2.51 -19.16 -16.72
CA PHE A 141 -1.79 -18.61 -17.87
C PHE A 141 -2.13 -17.13 -18.08
N TYR A 142 -1.10 -16.27 -18.01
CA TYR A 142 -1.21 -14.81 -18.19
C TYR A 142 -0.24 -14.36 -19.29
N PRO A 143 -0.67 -14.40 -20.57
CA PRO A 143 0.19 -14.18 -21.73
C PRO A 143 1.00 -12.89 -21.71
N ALA A 144 0.41 -11.77 -21.27
CA ALA A 144 1.05 -10.46 -21.28
C ALA A 144 2.29 -10.39 -20.36
N VAL A 145 2.30 -11.18 -19.28
CA VAL A 145 3.46 -11.33 -18.38
C VAL A 145 4.27 -12.57 -18.72
N THR A 146 3.75 -13.45 -19.58
CA THR A 146 4.25 -14.80 -19.89
C THR A 146 4.29 -15.73 -18.68
N TYR A 147 3.38 -15.55 -17.70
CA TYR A 147 3.22 -16.52 -16.62
C TYR A 147 2.53 -17.79 -17.09
N ILE A 148 3.08 -18.93 -16.68
CA ILE A 148 2.53 -20.28 -16.94
C ILE A 148 2.28 -21.01 -15.61
N SER A 149 1.52 -22.10 -15.63
CA SER A 149 1.10 -22.82 -14.41
C SER A 149 2.25 -23.26 -13.48
N ASP A 150 3.43 -23.57 -14.01
CA ASP A 150 4.58 -24.00 -13.18
C ASP A 150 5.17 -22.87 -12.33
N GLU A 151 4.79 -21.62 -12.61
CA GLU A 151 5.21 -20.42 -11.89
C GLU A 151 4.29 -20.06 -10.72
N PHE A 152 3.30 -20.89 -10.44
CA PHE A 152 2.37 -20.77 -9.33
C PHE A 152 2.56 -21.90 -8.34
N ASN A 153 2.23 -21.63 -7.08
CA ASN A 153 2.12 -22.68 -6.08
C ASN A 153 0.98 -23.65 -6.44
N LYS A 154 1.10 -24.90 -5.96
CA LYS A 154 0.06 -25.90 -6.18
C LYS A 154 -1.27 -25.39 -5.60
N PRO A 155 -2.40 -25.44 -6.33
CA PRO A 155 -3.66 -24.91 -5.85
C PRO A 155 -4.10 -25.52 -4.51
N CYS A 156 -4.27 -24.66 -3.52
CA CYS A 156 -4.90 -24.91 -2.23
C CYS A 156 -5.48 -23.59 -1.72
N THR A 157 -6.30 -23.61 -0.67
CA THR A 157 -6.93 -22.40 -0.12
C THR A 157 -6.29 -22.01 1.21
N VAL A 158 -6.04 -20.72 1.40
CA VAL A 158 -5.68 -20.18 2.72
C VAL A 158 -6.88 -20.34 3.65
N ASN A 159 -6.75 -21.18 4.66
CA ASN A 159 -7.82 -21.47 5.62
C ASN A 159 -7.31 -21.80 7.04
N ASN A 160 -6.00 -21.77 7.27
CA ASN A 160 -5.38 -22.02 8.56
C ASN A 160 -4.23 -21.04 8.85
N TYR A 161 -4.54 -19.94 9.53
CA TYR A 161 -3.55 -18.93 9.94
C TYR A 161 -2.57 -19.40 11.04
N ASN A 162 -2.77 -20.62 11.58
CA ASN A 162 -1.82 -21.29 12.48
C ASN A 162 -0.83 -22.20 11.73
N ASP A 163 -0.84 -22.19 10.39
CA ASP A 163 0.14 -22.88 9.55
C ASP A 163 0.74 -21.89 8.53
N ALA A 164 1.99 -21.49 8.77
CA ALA A 164 2.69 -20.55 7.89
C ALA A 164 2.82 -21.05 6.44
N ASN A 165 2.88 -22.37 6.21
CA ASN A 165 2.92 -22.92 4.85
C ASN A 165 1.57 -22.76 4.14
N ASN A 166 0.45 -22.97 4.86
CA ASN A 166 -0.87 -22.72 4.30
C ASN A 166 -1.07 -21.23 4.00
N VAL A 167 -0.61 -20.34 4.88
CA VAL A 167 -0.72 -18.88 4.68
C VAL A 167 0.08 -18.41 3.46
N ARG A 168 1.27 -18.98 3.22
CA ARG A 168 2.23 -18.46 2.22
C ARG A 168 2.27 -19.19 0.87
N ASN A 169 1.67 -20.38 0.78
CA ASN A 169 1.75 -21.20 -0.44
C ASN A 169 0.37 -21.59 -1.00
N CYS A 170 -0.71 -21.02 -0.45
CA CYS A 170 -2.07 -21.27 -0.92
C CYS A 170 -2.74 -19.98 -1.41
N GLN A 171 -3.78 -20.16 -2.22
CA GLN A 171 -4.54 -19.10 -2.85
C GLN A 171 -5.33 -18.30 -1.82
N LEU A 172 -4.93 -17.04 -1.61
CA LEU A 172 -5.68 -16.06 -0.84
C LEU A 172 -6.97 -15.72 -1.59
N VAL A 173 -8.13 -16.03 -0.99
CA VAL A 173 -9.47 -15.81 -1.56
C VAL A 173 -9.64 -16.29 -3.02
N GLY A 174 -8.93 -17.36 -3.38
CA GLY A 174 -8.98 -17.97 -4.72
C GLY A 174 -8.09 -17.32 -5.78
N LEU A 175 -7.27 -16.33 -5.42
CA LEU A 175 -6.27 -15.74 -6.33
C LEU A 175 -5.16 -16.76 -6.63
N PRO A 176 -4.85 -17.06 -7.90
CA PRO A 176 -3.69 -17.87 -8.26
C PRO A 176 -2.41 -17.32 -7.63
N ASP A 177 -1.75 -18.15 -6.86
CA ASP A 177 -0.66 -17.78 -5.94
C ASP A 177 0.70 -17.97 -6.61
N LEU A 178 1.43 -16.89 -6.86
CA LEU A 178 2.73 -16.91 -7.54
C LEU A 178 3.76 -17.61 -6.65
N ASN A 179 4.65 -18.39 -7.25
CA ASN A 179 5.77 -18.99 -6.51
C ASN A 179 7.01 -18.08 -6.60
N GLN A 180 7.15 -17.16 -5.66
CA GLN A 180 8.25 -16.20 -5.65
C GLN A 180 9.61 -16.84 -5.34
N SER A 181 9.70 -18.13 -5.02
CA SER A 181 11.00 -18.83 -4.92
C SER A 181 11.67 -19.05 -6.28
N LEU A 182 10.89 -19.02 -7.36
CA LEU A 182 11.36 -19.26 -8.72
C LEU A 182 12.05 -18.01 -9.30
N TYR A 183 13.21 -18.22 -9.92
CA TYR A 183 13.95 -17.14 -10.56
C TYR A 183 13.14 -16.44 -11.67
N SER A 184 12.34 -17.18 -12.44
CA SER A 184 11.53 -16.60 -13.51
C SER A 184 10.46 -15.65 -12.99
N VAL A 185 9.81 -15.98 -11.87
CA VAL A 185 8.84 -15.13 -11.18
C VAL A 185 9.53 -13.87 -10.63
N ARG A 186 10.62 -14.05 -9.87
CA ARG A 186 11.41 -12.94 -9.32
C ARG A 186 11.88 -11.98 -10.41
N LYS A 187 12.33 -12.49 -11.56
CA LYS A 187 12.78 -11.67 -12.70
C LYS A 187 11.65 -10.79 -13.24
N LYS A 188 10.44 -11.35 -13.42
CA LYS A 188 9.27 -10.61 -13.92
C LYS A 188 8.82 -9.54 -12.92
N LEU A 189 8.79 -9.87 -11.63
CA LEU A 189 8.49 -8.91 -10.55
C LEU A 189 9.53 -7.79 -10.47
N LEU A 190 10.82 -8.12 -10.56
CA LEU A 190 11.90 -7.12 -10.58
C LEU A 190 11.80 -6.19 -11.79
N GLN A 191 11.47 -6.70 -12.98
CA GLN A 191 11.26 -5.85 -14.16
C GLN A 191 10.14 -4.83 -13.94
N TYR A 192 9.04 -5.25 -13.33
CA TYR A 192 7.93 -4.36 -12.97
C TYR A 192 8.34 -3.30 -11.93
N ILE A 193 8.99 -3.72 -10.84
CA ILE A 193 9.44 -2.82 -9.77
C ILE A 193 10.48 -1.84 -10.30
N ASP A 194 11.50 -2.33 -11.02
CA ASP A 194 12.57 -1.50 -11.57
C ASP A 194 12.03 -0.42 -12.49
N ARG A 195 11.00 -0.74 -13.29
CA ARG A 195 10.33 0.25 -14.12
C ARG A 195 9.67 1.34 -13.28
N LEU A 196 8.98 1.02 -12.18
CA LEU A 196 8.42 2.03 -11.26
C LEU A 196 9.50 2.94 -10.67
N LEU A 197 10.64 2.36 -10.25
CA LEU A 197 11.76 3.11 -9.66
C LEU A 197 12.44 4.03 -10.69
N GLU A 198 12.54 3.58 -11.94
CA GLU A 198 13.02 4.40 -13.06
C GLU A 198 12.13 5.62 -13.31
N LEU A 199 10.80 5.47 -13.17
CA LEU A 199 9.83 6.56 -13.33
C LEU A 199 9.86 7.59 -12.19
N GLY A 200 10.59 7.33 -11.10
CA GLY A 200 10.74 8.26 -9.97
C GLY A 200 9.88 7.95 -8.74
N VAL A 201 9.33 6.74 -8.64
CA VAL A 201 8.67 6.26 -7.42
C VAL A 201 9.71 6.16 -6.30
N ALA A 202 9.37 6.64 -5.10
CA ALA A 202 10.27 6.67 -3.95
C ALA A 202 10.29 5.34 -3.16
N GLY A 203 9.25 4.52 -3.32
CA GLY A 203 9.12 3.26 -2.62
C GLY A 203 7.84 2.52 -2.95
N ILE A 204 7.65 1.36 -2.32
CA ILE A 204 6.51 0.48 -2.58
C ILE A 204 5.82 0.05 -1.29
N ARG A 205 4.49 0.05 -1.33
CA ARG A 205 3.64 -0.68 -0.38
C ARG A 205 3.51 -2.09 -0.90
N VAL A 206 3.94 -3.07 -0.13
CA VAL A 206 3.86 -4.48 -0.55
C VAL A 206 2.56 -5.09 -0.06
N ASP A 207 1.66 -5.34 -1.00
CA ASP A 207 0.37 -6.00 -0.78
C ASP A 207 0.57 -7.43 -0.29
N ALA A 208 -0.29 -7.86 0.65
CA ALA A 208 -0.35 -9.24 1.13
C ALA A 208 1.03 -9.83 1.52
N ALA A 209 1.95 -9.03 2.07
CA ALA A 209 3.30 -9.49 2.41
C ALA A 209 3.32 -10.69 3.37
N LYS A 210 2.33 -10.79 4.27
CA LYS A 210 2.09 -11.98 5.12
C LYS A 210 2.04 -13.29 4.32
N HIS A 211 1.46 -13.24 3.13
CA HIS A 211 1.23 -14.38 2.24
C HIS A 211 2.45 -14.72 1.36
N MET A 212 3.58 -14.04 1.54
CA MET A 212 4.83 -14.35 0.84
C MET A 212 5.93 -14.66 1.86
N TRP A 213 6.90 -15.48 1.47
CA TRP A 213 8.05 -15.80 2.32
C TRP A 213 8.98 -14.59 2.46
N PRO A 214 9.40 -14.22 3.69
CA PRO A 214 10.35 -13.13 3.91
C PRO A 214 11.65 -13.27 3.11
N SER A 215 12.14 -14.51 2.90
CA SER A 215 13.35 -14.76 2.12
C SER A 215 13.20 -14.43 0.63
N ASP A 216 12.01 -14.66 0.06
CA ASP A 216 11.73 -14.37 -1.35
C ASP A 216 11.55 -12.86 -1.56
N LEU A 217 10.81 -12.21 -0.64
CA LEU A 217 10.69 -10.75 -0.59
C LEU A 217 12.04 -10.08 -0.44
N LYS A 218 12.88 -10.55 0.49
CA LYS A 218 14.25 -10.04 0.68
C LYS A 218 15.05 -10.12 -0.61
N TYR A 219 15.00 -11.24 -1.32
CA TYR A 219 15.70 -11.37 -2.60
C TYR A 219 15.24 -10.30 -3.58
N ILE A 220 13.93 -10.09 -3.73
CA ILE A 220 13.39 -9.07 -4.63
C ILE A 220 13.85 -7.67 -4.19
N TYR A 221 13.72 -7.32 -2.91
CA TYR A 221 14.08 -6.00 -2.40
C TYR A 221 15.57 -5.71 -2.52
N ASP A 222 16.44 -6.69 -2.31
CA ASP A 222 17.90 -6.53 -2.43
C ASP A 222 18.34 -6.36 -3.90
N ASN A 223 17.58 -6.93 -4.85
CA ASN A 223 17.92 -6.92 -6.27
C ASN A 223 17.17 -5.86 -7.09
N ALA A 224 16.20 -5.14 -6.50
CA ALA A 224 15.59 -3.99 -7.15
C ALA A 224 16.63 -2.90 -7.43
N LYS A 225 16.39 -2.05 -8.44
CA LYS A 225 17.26 -0.90 -8.72
C LYS A 225 17.28 0.11 -7.58
N ASN A 226 18.32 0.95 -7.59
CA ASN A 226 18.33 2.17 -6.79
C ASN A 226 17.34 3.19 -7.37
N LEU A 227 16.93 4.16 -6.55
CA LEU A 227 16.07 5.26 -6.98
C LEU A 227 16.75 6.13 -8.04
N SER A 228 15.96 6.63 -8.99
CA SER A 228 16.46 7.41 -10.11
C SER A 228 16.93 8.81 -9.69
N THR A 229 18.19 9.15 -9.97
CA THR A 229 18.74 10.49 -9.67
C THR A 229 18.06 11.61 -10.46
N GLN A 230 17.37 11.27 -11.56
CA GLN A 230 16.60 12.23 -12.37
C GLN A 230 15.43 12.84 -11.59
N HIS A 231 14.99 12.19 -10.50
CA HIS A 231 13.88 12.65 -9.65
C HIS A 231 14.35 13.20 -8.30
N GLY A 232 15.61 13.64 -8.23
CA GLY A 232 16.18 14.31 -7.06
C GLY A 232 16.55 13.38 -5.91
N PHE A 233 16.71 12.08 -6.18
CA PHE A 233 17.31 11.13 -5.22
C PHE A 233 18.83 11.11 -5.36
N ALA A 234 19.54 10.80 -4.27
CA ALA A 234 20.99 10.66 -4.31
C ALA A 234 21.39 9.35 -5.02
N GLU A 235 22.61 9.31 -5.57
CA GLU A 235 23.15 8.08 -6.14
C GLU A 235 23.26 7.00 -5.05
N GLY A 236 22.83 5.77 -5.38
CA GLY A 236 22.88 4.65 -4.44
C GLY A 236 21.68 4.55 -3.50
N THR A 237 20.74 5.50 -3.53
CA THR A 237 19.55 5.47 -2.66
C THR A 237 18.66 4.26 -2.97
N ARG A 238 18.30 3.48 -1.93
CA ARG A 238 17.39 2.33 -2.06
C ARG A 238 15.93 2.77 -1.96
N PRO A 239 14.99 2.06 -2.62
CA PRO A 239 13.56 2.34 -2.45
C PRO A 239 13.09 2.09 -1.03
N TYR A 240 12.15 2.92 -0.56
CA TYR A 240 11.44 2.67 0.69
C TYR A 240 10.51 1.46 0.56
N ILE A 241 10.55 0.55 1.51
CA ILE A 241 9.70 -0.64 1.53
C ILE A 241 8.84 -0.63 2.80
N TYR A 242 7.53 -0.75 2.65
CA TYR A 242 6.63 -0.98 3.77
C TYR A 242 5.56 -2.03 3.44
N GLN A 243 5.33 -2.93 4.38
CA GLN A 243 4.76 -4.25 4.08
C GLN A 243 3.44 -4.47 4.79
N GLU A 244 2.45 -5.02 4.09
CA GLU A 244 1.21 -5.45 4.72
C GLU A 244 1.37 -6.81 5.41
N VAL A 245 1.48 -6.78 6.74
CA VAL A 245 1.47 -7.98 7.57
C VAL A 245 0.47 -7.78 8.71
N PRO A 246 -0.83 -8.07 8.51
CA PRO A 246 -1.87 -7.84 9.52
C PRO A 246 -1.72 -8.76 10.74
N ASP A 247 -0.87 -8.43 11.70
CA ASP A 247 -0.59 -9.28 12.87
C ASP A 247 -1.12 -8.62 14.16
N LEU A 248 -2.25 -9.13 14.67
CA LEU A 248 -2.83 -8.77 15.97
C LEU A 248 -2.42 -9.75 17.10
N GLY A 249 -1.48 -10.65 16.84
CA GLY A 249 -1.06 -11.74 17.71
C GLY A 249 -1.88 -13.02 17.53
N GLY A 250 -1.32 -14.16 17.96
CA GLY A 250 -2.04 -15.44 18.01
C GLY A 250 -2.12 -16.22 16.69
N GLU A 251 -1.30 -15.87 15.70
CA GLU A 251 -1.15 -16.59 14.43
C GLU A 251 0.28 -17.15 14.27
N ALA A 252 0.48 -18.04 13.30
CA ALA A 252 1.79 -18.64 13.03
C ALA A 252 2.76 -17.71 12.30
N VAL A 253 2.25 -16.70 11.58
CA VAL A 253 3.07 -15.70 10.88
C VAL A 253 3.05 -14.41 11.68
N SER A 254 4.23 -13.87 11.97
CA SER A 254 4.38 -12.63 12.71
C SER A 254 4.97 -11.50 11.87
N LYS A 255 4.52 -10.27 12.14
CA LYS A 255 5.13 -9.05 11.58
C LYS A 255 6.62 -8.92 11.86
N PHE A 256 7.11 -9.47 12.98
CA PHE A 256 8.51 -9.42 13.34
C PHE A 256 9.42 -10.24 12.40
N GLU A 257 8.86 -11.09 11.54
CA GLU A 257 9.63 -11.77 10.49
C GLU A 257 10.02 -10.85 9.33
N TYR A 258 9.39 -9.67 9.22
CA TYR A 258 9.49 -8.77 8.07
C TYR A 258 10.20 -7.45 8.39
N VAL A 259 10.40 -7.13 9.67
CA VAL A 259 10.98 -5.85 10.08
C VAL A 259 12.43 -5.68 9.64
N ASP A 260 13.18 -6.74 9.35
CA ASP A 260 14.58 -6.62 8.90
C ASP A 260 14.74 -6.32 7.41
N ILE A 261 13.64 -6.36 6.64
CA ILE A 261 13.62 -6.22 5.17
C ILE A 261 12.75 -5.04 4.70
N GLY A 262 12.26 -4.22 5.63
CA GLY A 262 11.42 -3.06 5.36
C GLY A 262 10.60 -2.71 6.59
N ASP A 263 9.87 -1.60 6.52
CA ASP A 263 8.87 -1.27 7.55
C ASP A 263 7.65 -2.19 7.42
N VAL A 264 6.86 -2.27 8.48
CA VAL A 264 5.59 -3.01 8.49
C VAL A 264 4.44 -2.07 8.79
N LEU A 265 3.31 -2.27 8.10
CA LEU A 265 2.04 -1.64 8.43
C LEU A 265 1.57 -2.14 9.80
N GLU A 266 1.59 -1.27 10.82
CA GLU A 266 1.32 -1.64 12.21
C GLU A 266 -0.18 -1.61 12.52
N PHE A 267 -0.87 -2.71 12.22
CA PHE A 267 -2.33 -2.83 12.40
C PHE A 267 -2.79 -2.69 13.85
N ASN A 268 -1.98 -3.09 14.85
CA ASN A 268 -2.38 -2.94 16.27
C ASN A 268 -2.49 -1.47 16.67
N PHE A 269 -1.77 -0.56 16.02
CA PHE A 269 -1.81 0.86 16.35
C PHE A 269 -3.25 1.39 16.26
N GLY A 270 -3.89 1.24 15.09
CA GLY A 270 -5.26 1.71 14.86
C GLY A 270 -6.29 0.97 15.71
N VAL A 271 -6.14 -0.35 15.87
CA VAL A 271 -7.03 -1.18 16.71
C VAL A 271 -7.00 -0.75 18.17
N GLN A 272 -5.81 -0.64 18.77
CA GLN A 272 -5.65 -0.32 20.19
C GLN A 272 -6.07 1.13 20.45
N LEU A 273 -5.61 2.08 19.63
CA LEU A 273 -5.95 3.49 19.81
C LEU A 273 -7.44 3.73 19.59
N GLY A 274 -8.03 3.10 18.57
CA GLY A 274 -9.47 3.19 18.32
C GLY A 274 -10.31 2.61 19.46
N ASN A 275 -9.86 1.54 20.11
CA ASN A 275 -10.51 1.00 21.30
C ASN A 275 -10.47 1.99 22.49
N ILE A 276 -9.33 2.65 22.71
CA ILE A 276 -9.14 3.63 23.79
C ILE A 276 -9.96 4.91 23.55
N ILE A 277 -9.86 5.49 22.36
CA ILE A 277 -10.53 6.75 22.01
C ILE A 277 -12.07 6.61 22.04
N GLN A 278 -12.58 5.40 21.84
CA GLN A 278 -14.01 5.09 22.00
C GLN A 278 -14.47 4.93 23.46
N GLY A 279 -13.54 4.97 24.43
CA GLY A 279 -13.86 4.88 25.85
C GLY A 279 -13.95 3.46 26.38
N ASN A 280 -13.59 2.44 25.59
CA ASN A 280 -13.55 1.04 26.05
C ASN A 280 -12.36 0.76 26.96
N GLN A 281 -11.37 1.66 26.99
CA GLN A 281 -10.26 1.66 27.93
C GLN A 281 -9.93 3.09 28.39
N PRO A 282 -9.33 3.27 29.60
CA PRO A 282 -9.04 4.60 30.12
C PRO A 282 -7.95 5.33 29.33
N LEU A 283 -8.14 6.61 29.00
CA LEU A 283 -7.19 7.38 28.20
C LEU A 283 -5.77 7.48 28.83
N HIS A 284 -5.67 7.45 30.17
CA HIS A 284 -4.41 7.62 30.89
C HIS A 284 -3.37 6.51 30.59
N ILE A 285 -3.79 5.38 30.03
CA ILE A 285 -2.88 4.29 29.66
C ILE A 285 -1.97 4.67 28.48
N LEU A 286 -2.37 5.67 27.66
CA LEU A 286 -1.53 6.19 26.59
C LEU A 286 -0.24 6.87 27.08
N LYS A 287 -0.08 7.09 28.39
CA LYS A 287 1.17 7.62 28.96
C LYS A 287 2.39 6.76 28.63
N ASP A 288 2.18 5.45 28.44
CA ASP A 288 3.22 4.45 28.13
C ASP A 288 3.10 3.96 26.68
N TRP A 289 2.44 4.71 25.79
CA TRP A 289 2.20 4.32 24.39
C TRP A 289 3.51 4.02 23.64
N GLY A 290 3.51 2.95 22.86
CA GLY A 290 4.70 2.52 22.08
C GLY A 290 5.66 1.57 22.80
N SER A 291 5.57 1.42 24.12
CA SER A 291 6.39 0.46 24.90
C SER A 291 5.63 -0.84 25.19
N PRO A 292 6.27 -1.96 25.57
CA PRO A 292 5.54 -3.11 26.10
C PRO A 292 4.54 -2.65 27.18
N PRO A 293 3.28 -3.10 27.16
CA PRO A 293 2.77 -4.32 26.53
C PRO A 293 2.02 -4.14 25.19
N TRP A 294 2.15 -3.02 24.46
CA TRP A 294 1.28 -2.70 23.31
C TRP A 294 1.37 -3.64 22.10
N TYR A 295 2.30 -4.62 22.08
CA TYR A 295 2.57 -5.50 20.95
C TYR A 295 2.72 -4.72 19.63
N LEU A 296 3.50 -3.64 19.67
CA LEU A 296 3.86 -2.83 18.50
C LEU A 296 5.29 -3.17 18.06
N VAL A 297 5.59 -2.99 16.77
CA VAL A 297 6.98 -2.94 16.28
C VAL A 297 7.69 -1.73 16.86
N LYS A 298 9.02 -1.69 16.76
CA LYS A 298 9.77 -0.51 17.20
C LYS A 298 9.37 0.69 16.33
N ALA A 299 9.45 1.88 16.89
CA ALA A 299 9.10 3.14 16.23
C ALA A 299 9.68 3.30 14.81
N GLN A 300 10.90 2.81 14.59
CA GLN A 300 11.65 2.93 13.33
C GLN A 300 11.37 1.80 12.33
N ASP A 301 10.50 0.85 12.67
CA ASP A 301 10.21 -0.35 11.87
C ASP A 301 8.75 -0.38 11.38
N GLY A 302 8.02 0.75 11.50
CA GLY A 302 6.57 0.76 11.36
C GLY A 302 5.97 1.98 10.68
N VAL A 303 4.99 1.72 9.82
CA VAL A 303 4.05 2.71 9.28
C VAL A 303 2.73 2.55 10.03
N VAL A 304 2.23 3.64 10.62
CA VAL A 304 1.01 3.63 11.44
C VAL A 304 -0.14 4.35 10.74
N PHE A 305 -1.35 3.89 11.03
CA PHE A 305 -2.60 4.44 10.49
C PHE A 305 -3.74 4.13 11.46
N ILE A 306 -4.79 4.95 11.44
CA ILE A 306 -6.00 4.71 12.23
C ILE A 306 -6.90 3.69 11.53
N ASP A 307 -7.05 3.85 10.23
CA ASP A 307 -7.73 2.93 9.30
C ASP A 307 -6.96 2.84 7.98
N ASN A 308 -7.25 1.80 7.20
CA ASN A 308 -6.80 1.66 5.83
C ASN A 308 -8.00 1.40 4.91
N HIS A 309 -7.74 1.11 3.64
CA HIS A 309 -8.79 0.86 2.67
C HIS A 309 -9.58 -0.42 2.96
N ASP A 310 -8.98 -1.44 3.57
CA ASP A 310 -9.68 -2.67 3.95
C ASP A 310 -10.52 -2.49 5.23
N ASN A 311 -9.85 -2.16 6.34
CA ASN A 311 -10.46 -2.26 7.67
C ASN A 311 -11.54 -1.21 7.94
N GLN A 312 -11.58 -0.11 7.18
CA GLN A 312 -12.69 0.85 7.24
C GLN A 312 -14.01 0.26 6.72
N ARG A 313 -13.94 -0.84 5.95
CA ARG A 313 -15.07 -1.59 5.38
C ARG A 313 -15.44 -2.84 6.19
N LEU A 314 -14.64 -3.21 7.19
CA LEU A 314 -14.88 -4.38 8.04
C LEU A 314 -15.80 -4.04 9.23
N GLU A 315 -16.42 -5.05 9.82
CA GLU A 315 -17.31 -4.91 10.99
C GLU A 315 -16.57 -4.81 12.34
N ASP A 316 -15.27 -4.51 12.34
CA ASP A 316 -14.51 -4.33 13.58
C ASP A 316 -14.81 -2.95 14.20
N THR A 317 -15.60 -2.96 15.27
CA THR A 317 -16.03 -1.74 15.98
C THR A 317 -14.88 -0.94 16.59
N ARG A 318 -13.69 -1.53 16.77
CA ARG A 318 -12.49 -0.85 17.29
C ARG A 318 -11.89 0.09 16.25
N ILE A 319 -12.06 -0.18 14.97
CA ILE A 319 -11.54 0.66 13.89
C ILE A 319 -12.36 1.94 13.80
N LEU A 320 -11.68 3.09 13.92
CA LEU A 320 -12.28 4.39 13.69
C LEU A 320 -12.07 4.78 12.22
N SER A 321 -13.12 5.30 11.59
CA SER A 321 -13.06 5.84 10.23
C SER A 321 -13.82 7.17 10.14
N PHE A 322 -13.88 7.76 8.94
CA PHE A 322 -14.66 8.96 8.67
C PHE A 322 -16.14 8.86 9.11
N LYS A 323 -16.70 7.64 9.25
CA LYS A 323 -18.07 7.41 9.74
C LYS A 323 -18.26 7.81 11.22
N LYS A 324 -17.18 7.99 11.98
CA LYS A 324 -17.16 8.50 13.37
C LYS A 324 -16.30 9.77 13.48
N PRO A 325 -16.70 10.89 12.84
CA PRO A 325 -15.79 11.99 12.50
C PRO A 325 -15.15 12.72 13.69
N LYS A 326 -15.83 12.78 14.84
CA LYS A 326 -15.26 13.39 16.06
C LYS A 326 -14.12 12.54 16.64
N LEU A 327 -14.38 11.25 16.83
CA LEU A 327 -13.43 10.31 17.42
C LEU A 327 -12.27 10.04 16.47
N TYR A 328 -12.58 9.92 15.18
CA TYR A 328 -11.58 9.70 14.15
C TYR A 328 -10.58 10.86 14.02
N ARG A 329 -11.04 12.11 14.11
CA ARG A 329 -10.13 13.27 14.20
C ARG A 329 -9.27 13.23 15.45
N ALA A 330 -9.82 12.90 16.61
CA ALA A 330 -9.04 12.78 17.85
C ALA A 330 -7.94 11.71 17.75
N ALA A 331 -8.26 10.54 17.17
CA ALA A 331 -7.29 9.47 16.98
C ALA A 331 -6.16 9.86 16.01
N ASN A 332 -6.50 10.49 14.88
CA ASN A 332 -5.48 10.97 13.95
C ASN A 332 -4.64 12.12 14.54
N SER A 333 -5.24 13.04 15.29
CA SER A 333 -4.48 14.08 16.00
C SER A 333 -3.48 13.49 16.98
N PHE A 334 -3.85 12.42 17.70
CA PHE A 334 -2.92 11.71 18.56
C PHE A 334 -1.78 11.07 17.75
N MET A 335 -2.10 10.36 16.67
CA MET A 335 -1.11 9.73 15.79
C MET A 335 -0.11 10.74 15.21
N LEU A 336 -0.58 11.90 14.75
CA LEU A 336 0.26 12.94 14.15
C LEU A 336 1.09 13.72 15.19
N ALA A 337 0.59 13.84 16.43
CA ALA A 337 1.31 14.52 17.51
C ALA A 337 2.37 13.62 18.17
N HIS A 338 2.25 12.30 18.05
CA HIS A 338 3.16 11.35 18.69
C HIS A 338 4.46 11.21 17.87
N PRO A 339 5.66 11.23 18.50
CA PRO A 339 6.94 11.40 17.79
C PRO A 339 7.51 10.13 17.12
N PHE A 340 6.74 9.04 17.08
CA PHE A 340 7.23 7.73 16.66
C PHE A 340 6.40 7.21 15.49
N PHE A 341 7.02 6.33 14.68
CA PHE A 341 6.46 5.77 13.44
C PHE A 341 6.34 6.76 12.28
N THR A 342 6.19 6.20 11.08
CA THR A 342 5.82 6.97 9.89
C THR A 342 4.29 7.01 9.80
N PRO A 343 3.63 8.17 9.93
CA PRO A 343 2.17 8.24 9.88
C PRO A 343 1.66 8.19 8.43
N ARG A 344 0.61 7.40 8.20
CA ARG A 344 -0.19 7.38 6.98
C ARG A 344 -1.64 7.75 7.28
N LEU A 345 -2.13 8.79 6.61
CA LEU A 345 -3.55 9.14 6.60
C LEU A 345 -4.27 8.45 5.44
N MET A 346 -5.50 8.04 5.67
CA MET A 346 -6.36 7.49 4.63
C MET A 346 -7.10 8.65 3.93
N SER A 347 -7.25 8.62 2.61
CA SER A 347 -8.18 9.50 1.88
C SER A 347 -9.16 8.62 1.14
N SER A 348 -10.43 8.70 1.52
CA SER A 348 -11.46 7.72 1.13
C SER A 348 -12.44 8.30 0.13
N PHE A 349 -13.36 7.46 -0.34
CA PHE A 349 -14.64 7.90 -0.90
C PHE A 349 -15.78 7.38 -0.01
N LEU A 350 -16.95 8.00 -0.11
CA LEU A 350 -18.15 7.59 0.60
C LEU A 350 -18.65 6.25 0.06
N PHE A 351 -18.87 5.31 0.97
CA PHE A 351 -19.45 4.00 0.66
C PHE A 351 -20.44 3.54 1.74
N GLU A 352 -21.47 2.86 1.27
CA GLU A 352 -22.49 2.21 2.10
C GLU A 352 -22.34 0.69 2.09
N ASP A 353 -21.75 0.14 1.03
CA ASP A 353 -21.50 -1.29 0.85
C ASP A 353 -19.99 -1.59 0.81
N HIS A 354 -19.60 -2.77 1.31
CA HIS A 354 -18.20 -3.21 1.36
C HIS A 354 -17.55 -3.22 -0.02
N ASP A 355 -18.27 -3.69 -1.03
CA ASP A 355 -17.73 -3.89 -2.37
C ASP A 355 -17.81 -2.63 -3.23
N GLN A 356 -18.50 -1.58 -2.77
CA GLN A 356 -18.77 -0.38 -3.55
C GLN A 356 -17.48 0.23 -4.13
N GLY A 357 -17.48 0.44 -5.45
CA GLY A 357 -16.43 1.16 -6.15
C GLY A 357 -16.39 2.66 -5.87
N PRO A 358 -15.35 3.36 -6.34
CA PRO A 358 -15.26 4.81 -6.27
C PRO A 358 -16.39 5.48 -7.08
N PRO A 359 -16.64 6.78 -6.86
CA PRO A 359 -17.56 7.56 -7.69
C PRO A 359 -17.17 7.48 -9.17
N ALA A 360 -18.10 7.06 -10.02
CA ALA A 360 -17.89 6.86 -11.45
C ALA A 360 -19.07 7.39 -12.27
N ASP A 361 -18.81 7.77 -13.51
CA ASP A 361 -19.81 8.22 -14.46
C ASP A 361 -20.53 7.05 -15.16
N GLU A 362 -21.37 7.34 -16.15
CA GLU A 362 -22.12 6.33 -16.90
C GLU A 362 -21.24 5.36 -17.72
N ASN A 363 -19.98 5.73 -17.98
CA ASN A 363 -19.00 4.91 -18.69
C ASN A 363 -18.09 4.14 -17.72
N ASP A 364 -18.36 4.23 -16.40
CA ASP A 364 -17.53 3.71 -15.32
C ASP A 364 -16.16 4.37 -15.16
N ASP A 365 -15.99 5.57 -15.73
CA ASP A 365 -14.78 6.36 -15.52
C ASP A 365 -14.86 7.09 -14.17
N ILE A 366 -13.74 7.13 -13.45
CA ILE A 366 -13.70 7.74 -12.12
C ILE A 366 -13.96 9.24 -12.23
N ILE A 367 -14.95 9.72 -11.48
CA ILE A 367 -15.27 11.15 -11.38
C ILE A 367 -14.21 11.82 -10.51
N SER A 368 -13.59 12.88 -11.03
CA SER A 368 -12.56 13.63 -10.30
C SER A 368 -13.08 14.16 -8.95
N PRO A 369 -12.26 14.15 -7.89
CA PRO A 369 -12.55 14.85 -6.66
C PRO A 369 -12.81 16.34 -6.91
N VAL A 370 -13.85 16.88 -6.30
CA VAL A 370 -14.14 18.32 -6.32
C VAL A 370 -13.84 18.87 -4.93
N GLN A 371 -12.97 19.87 -4.85
CA GLN A 371 -12.72 20.64 -3.64
C GLN A 371 -14.00 21.38 -3.25
N GLN A 372 -14.62 20.97 -2.14
CA GLN A 372 -15.75 21.69 -1.57
C GLN A 372 -15.25 22.54 -0.41
N ASP A 373 -15.59 23.82 -0.43
CA ASP A 373 -15.40 24.71 0.71
C ASP A 373 -16.15 24.19 1.96
N VAL A 374 -15.52 24.47 3.09
CA VAL A 374 -15.57 23.78 4.39
C VAL A 374 -16.93 23.65 5.11
N ILE A 375 -18.05 24.10 4.56
CA ILE A 375 -19.23 24.38 5.40
C ILE A 375 -20.45 23.47 5.16
N LEU A 376 -20.50 22.64 4.11
CA LEU A 376 -21.71 21.84 3.83
C LEU A 376 -21.39 20.38 3.48
N ILE A 377 -21.35 19.51 4.50
CA ILE A 377 -21.43 18.04 4.38
C ILE A 377 -22.77 17.58 3.75
N SER A 378 -23.62 18.49 3.26
CA SER A 378 -24.97 18.18 2.76
C SER A 378 -25.18 18.35 1.24
N ARG A 379 -24.14 18.58 0.43
CA ARG A 379 -24.30 18.59 -1.05
C ARG A 379 -23.44 17.56 -1.77
N ILE A 380 -24.13 16.46 -2.07
CA ILE A 380 -23.80 15.30 -2.90
C ILE A 380 -23.38 15.74 -4.31
N GLN A 381 -22.11 16.05 -4.54
CA GLN A 381 -21.61 16.17 -5.93
C GLN A 381 -20.34 15.36 -6.21
N SER A 382 -19.42 15.21 -5.26
CA SER A 382 -18.18 14.46 -5.53
C SER A 382 -18.07 13.11 -4.79
N ARG A 383 -18.85 12.85 -3.73
CA ARG A 383 -18.77 11.63 -2.88
C ARG A 383 -17.36 11.27 -2.36
N TRP A 384 -16.35 12.11 -2.56
CA TRP A 384 -14.99 11.93 -2.07
C TRP A 384 -14.86 12.41 -0.62
N ILE A 385 -14.00 11.75 0.15
CA ILE A 385 -13.69 12.09 1.54
C ILE A 385 -12.22 12.46 1.61
N MET A 386 -11.98 13.74 1.37
CA MET A 386 -10.64 14.30 1.43
C MET A 386 -10.33 14.63 2.89
N GLN A 387 -9.35 13.94 3.47
CA GLN A 387 -8.89 14.22 4.83
C GLN A 387 -7.93 15.43 4.88
N GLN A 388 -8.20 16.45 4.07
CA GLN A 388 -7.45 17.72 3.92
C GLN A 388 -7.51 18.62 5.18
N TRP A 389 -7.99 18.13 6.31
CA TRP A 389 -8.34 18.93 7.49
C TRP A 389 -7.27 18.99 8.58
N MET A 390 -6.20 18.19 8.47
CA MET A 390 -5.19 18.04 9.52
C MET A 390 -3.94 18.91 9.30
N GLY A 391 -3.93 19.73 8.24
CA GLY A 391 -2.90 20.76 8.00
C GLY A 391 -3.29 22.15 8.54
N MET A 392 -4.05 22.19 9.64
CA MET A 392 -4.41 23.40 10.40
C MET A 392 -3.86 23.33 11.82
#